data_AF-K9YMK9-F1
#
_entry.id   AF-K9YMK9-F1
#
_cell.length_a   1.000
_cell.length_b   1.000
_cell.length_c   1.000
_cell.angle_alpha   90.00
_cell.angle_beta   90.00
_cell.angle_gamma   90.00
#
_symmetry.space_group_name_H-M   'P 1'
#
loop_
_entity.id
_entity.type
_entity.pdbx_description
1 polymer ?
#
loop_
_entity_poly.entity_id
_entity_poly.type
_entity_poly.pdbx_seq_one_letter_code
_entity_poly.pdbx_strand_id
1 'polypeptide(L)'
;MGEKQLEKLYHLEKKANKNLFVTGLLTFLFAPFGYLYTNRYWGAAITFIIFFAMVDDPDFEEVWGVIAVGGTIENIIAVRNARDKLAIASSKENKTLPFQPISSPVQNPQPSFPAKVNQPQNLELQILKALKQEGEMTLSDIVIATELSSSIIKETLLKLETEQLIYGYNRDGDGAVVYKNI
;
A
#
# COMPACT_ATOMS: atom_id res chain seq x y z
N MET A 1 -7.50 -22.17 18.94
CA MET A 1 -8.03 -20.97 18.25
C MET A 1 -9.55 -21.02 18.39
N GLY A 2 -10.20 -20.03 19.03
CA GLY A 2 -11.64 -20.08 19.28
C GLY A 2 -12.46 -19.77 18.02
N GLU A 3 -13.63 -20.38 17.84
CA GLU A 3 -14.52 -20.22 16.66
C GLU A 3 -14.73 -18.75 16.25
N LYS A 4 -14.85 -17.85 17.24
CA LYS A 4 -15.01 -16.40 17.04
C LYS A 4 -13.82 -15.71 16.35
N GLN A 5 -12.61 -16.27 16.45
CA GLN A 5 -11.44 -15.74 15.75
C GLN A 5 -11.41 -16.19 14.29
N LEU A 6 -11.84 -17.43 14.03
CA LEU A 6 -11.93 -17.99 12.68
C LEU A 6 -12.94 -17.23 11.83
N GLU A 7 -14.11 -16.93 12.40
CA GLU A 7 -15.16 -16.16 11.73
C GLU A 7 -14.71 -14.72 11.40
N LYS A 8 -13.99 -14.08 12.33
CA LYS A 8 -13.41 -12.74 12.10
C LYS A 8 -12.37 -12.74 10.99
N LEU A 9 -11.50 -13.74 10.94
CA LEU A 9 -10.51 -13.91 9.88
C LEU A 9 -11.19 -14.12 8.52
N TYR A 10 -12.22 -14.97 8.47
CA TYR A 10 -12.99 -15.23 7.25
C TYR A 10 -13.63 -13.96 6.68
N HIS A 11 -14.28 -13.15 7.54
CA HIS A 11 -14.86 -11.88 7.10
C HIS A 11 -13.80 -10.86 6.64
N LEU A 12 -12.66 -10.83 7.31
CA LEU A 12 -11.55 -9.96 6.96
C LEU A 12 -10.97 -10.33 5.59
N GLU A 13 -10.77 -11.63 5.35
CA GLU A 13 -10.27 -12.17 4.10
C GLU A 13 -11.23 -11.89 2.93
N LYS A 14 -12.52 -12.18 3.11
CA LYS A 14 -13.55 -11.92 2.10
C LYS A 14 -13.59 -10.45 1.68
N LYS A 15 -13.29 -9.53 2.61
CA LYS A 15 -13.20 -8.09 2.34
C LYS A 15 -11.87 -7.72 1.68
N ALA A 16 -10.75 -8.30 2.12
CA ALA A 16 -9.42 -8.06 1.56
C ALA A 16 -9.31 -8.49 0.09
N ASN A 17 -9.98 -9.57 -0.29
CA ASN A 17 -9.98 -10.13 -1.66
C ASN A 17 -10.81 -9.32 -2.67
N LYS A 18 -11.44 -8.21 -2.26
CA LYS A 18 -12.20 -7.34 -3.18
C LYS A 18 -11.27 -6.52 -4.07
N ASN A 19 -11.66 -6.31 -5.32
CA ASN A 19 -10.90 -5.49 -6.26
C ASN A 19 -11.11 -4.00 -5.91
N LEU A 20 -10.01 -3.26 -5.73
CA LEU A 20 -10.05 -1.84 -5.36
C LEU A 20 -10.67 -0.96 -6.44
N PHE A 21 -10.38 -1.23 -7.72
CA PHE A 21 -10.94 -0.48 -8.84
C PHE A 21 -12.45 -0.72 -8.93
N VAL A 22 -12.88 -1.98 -8.88
CA VAL A 22 -14.31 -2.33 -8.89
C VAL A 22 -15.03 -1.75 -7.68
N THR A 23 -14.41 -1.79 -6.50
CA THR A 23 -14.94 -1.15 -5.29
C THR A 23 -15.13 0.35 -5.50
N GLY A 24 -14.10 1.04 -6.01
CA GLY A 24 -14.16 2.47 -6.25
C GLY A 24 -15.20 2.85 -7.30
N LEU A 25 -15.19 2.17 -8.44
CA LEU A 25 -16.12 2.41 -9.54
C LEU A 25 -17.58 2.19 -9.12
N LEU A 26 -17.88 1.06 -8.45
CA LEU A 26 -19.23 0.79 -7.95
C LEU A 26 -19.66 1.84 -6.92
N THR A 27 -18.77 2.24 -6.01
CA THR A 27 -19.12 3.21 -4.97
C THR A 27 -19.32 4.61 -5.55
N PHE A 28 -18.54 4.99 -6.56
CA PHE A 28 -18.66 6.30 -7.19
C PHE A 28 -19.93 6.43 -8.03
N LEU A 29 -20.23 5.41 -8.83
CA LEU A 29 -21.44 5.41 -9.68
C LEU A 29 -22.71 5.23 -8.85
N PHE A 30 -22.67 4.36 -7.85
CA PHE A 30 -23.80 4.12 -6.96
C PHE A 30 -23.33 3.59 -5.61
N ALA A 31 -23.13 4.50 -4.66
CA ALA A 31 -22.57 4.22 -3.34
C ALA A 31 -23.15 2.97 -2.64
N PRO A 32 -24.47 2.70 -2.66
CA PRO A 32 -25.03 1.50 -2.05
C PRO A 32 -24.46 0.20 -2.60
N PHE A 33 -24.25 0.10 -3.92
CA PHE A 33 -23.69 -1.11 -4.55
C PHE A 33 -22.21 -1.31 -4.21
N GLY A 34 -21.45 -0.22 -4.11
CA GLY A 34 -20.08 -0.26 -3.62
C GLY A 34 -19.98 -0.86 -2.21
N TYR A 35 -20.86 -0.43 -1.29
CA TYR A 35 -20.88 -0.95 0.07
C TYR A 35 -21.38 -2.39 0.16
N LEU A 36 -22.36 -2.79 -0.65
CA LEU A 36 -22.78 -4.19 -0.74
C LEU A 36 -21.65 -5.09 -1.24
N TYR A 37 -20.91 -4.65 -2.27
CA TYR A 37 -19.78 -5.39 -2.82
C TYR A 37 -18.69 -5.68 -1.78
N THR A 38 -18.44 -4.76 -0.84
CA THR A 38 -17.46 -4.90 0.24
C THR A 38 -18.02 -5.54 1.53
N ASN A 39 -19.25 -6.06 1.49
CA ASN A 39 -20.00 -6.64 2.62
C ASN A 39 -20.21 -5.64 3.78
N ARG A 40 -20.43 -4.36 3.47
CA ARG A 40 -20.63 -3.29 4.45
C ARG A 40 -22.08 -2.83 4.46
N TYR A 41 -22.96 -3.71 4.94
CA TYR A 41 -24.42 -3.52 4.89
C TYR A 41 -24.91 -2.25 5.58
N TRP A 42 -24.26 -1.82 6.67
CA TRP A 42 -24.62 -0.59 7.36
C TRP A 42 -24.34 0.67 6.51
N GLY A 43 -23.21 0.71 5.82
CA GLY A 43 -22.90 1.80 4.88
C GLY A 43 -23.83 1.79 3.66
N ALA A 44 -24.17 0.59 3.17
CA ALA A 44 -25.16 0.44 2.11
C ALA A 44 -26.54 0.96 2.53
N ALA A 45 -27.01 0.62 3.74
CA ALA A 45 -28.30 1.08 4.25
C ALA A 45 -28.35 2.60 4.40
N ILE A 46 -27.32 3.23 4.97
CA ILE A 46 -27.25 4.70 5.10
C ILE A 46 -27.33 5.37 3.74
N THR A 47 -26.46 4.97 2.81
CA THR A 47 -26.40 5.60 1.47
C THR A 47 -27.66 5.36 0.68
N PHE A 48 -28.32 4.21 0.86
CA PHE A 48 -29.61 3.92 0.24
C PHE A 48 -30.74 4.79 0.80
N ILE A 49 -30.79 4.98 2.12
CA ILE A 49 -31.79 5.86 2.75
C ILE A 49 -31.60 7.31 2.29
N ILE A 50 -30.36 7.81 2.28
CA ILE A 50 -30.06 9.18 1.84
C ILE A 50 -30.45 9.36 0.37
N PHE A 51 -30.15 8.39 -0.49
CA PHE A 51 -30.53 8.43 -1.90
C PHE A 51 -32.03 8.63 -2.07
N PHE A 52 -32.86 7.78 -1.47
CA PHE A 52 -34.32 7.88 -1.60
C PHE A 52 -34.91 9.10 -0.88
N ALA A 53 -34.28 9.58 0.19
CA ALA A 53 -34.73 10.78 0.88
C ALA A 53 -34.49 12.06 0.07
N MET A 54 -33.50 12.06 -0.82
CA MET A 54 -33.07 13.25 -1.55
C MET A 54 -33.28 13.18 -3.05
N VAL A 55 -33.72 12.06 -3.63
CA VAL A 55 -33.77 11.87 -5.09
C VAL A 55 -34.62 12.93 -5.83
N ASP A 56 -35.62 13.50 -5.16
CA ASP A 56 -36.49 14.55 -5.70
C ASP A 56 -36.04 15.98 -5.30
N ASP A 57 -34.94 16.10 -4.56
CA ASP A 57 -34.41 17.38 -4.06
C ASP A 57 -33.57 18.09 -5.15
N PRO A 58 -33.73 19.41 -5.37
CA PRO A 58 -32.92 20.15 -6.33
C PRO A 58 -31.42 20.10 -6.05
N ASP A 59 -31.00 19.93 -4.79
CA ASP A 59 -29.59 19.89 -4.40
C ASP A 59 -29.01 18.45 -4.42
N PHE A 60 -29.78 17.48 -4.92
CA PHE A 60 -29.41 16.06 -4.93
C PHE A 60 -28.04 15.82 -5.55
N GLU A 61 -27.75 16.39 -6.73
CA GLU A 61 -26.51 16.12 -7.46
C GLU A 61 -25.26 16.56 -6.69
N GLU A 62 -25.31 17.73 -6.04
CA GLU A 62 -24.19 18.26 -5.27
C GLU A 62 -23.93 17.41 -4.02
N VAL A 63 -24.98 17.14 -3.24
CA VAL A 63 -24.88 16.34 -2.02
C VAL A 63 -24.49 14.90 -2.34
N TRP A 64 -25.08 14.32 -3.39
CA TRP A 64 -24.74 12.97 -3.86
C TRP A 64 -23.32 12.90 -4.39
N GLY A 65 -22.83 13.93 -5.09
CA GLY A 65 -21.45 14.02 -5.54
C GLY A 65 -20.44 13.96 -4.38
N VAL A 66 -20.69 14.70 -3.30
CA VAL A 66 -19.86 14.66 -2.08
C VAL A 66 -19.91 13.27 -1.43
N ILE A 67 -21.11 12.67 -1.31
CA ILE A 67 -21.29 11.33 -0.75
C ILE A 67 -20.58 10.27 -1.61
N ALA A 68 -20.67 10.38 -2.94
CA ALA A 68 -20.05 9.45 -3.87
C ALA A 68 -18.52 9.49 -3.77
N VAL A 69 -17.93 10.69 -3.73
CA VAL A 69 -16.47 10.85 -3.57
C VAL A 69 -16.01 10.38 -2.20
N GLY A 70 -16.66 10.85 -1.12
CA GLY A 70 -16.32 10.49 0.25
C GLY A 70 -16.47 8.98 0.50
N GLY A 71 -17.60 8.41 0.06
CA GLY A 71 -17.89 6.99 0.15
C GLY A 71 -16.88 6.14 -0.64
N THR A 72 -16.46 6.61 -1.82
CA THR A 72 -15.44 5.92 -2.63
C THR A 72 -14.11 5.82 -1.89
N ILE A 73 -13.61 6.94 -1.37
CA ILE A 73 -12.35 6.98 -0.61
C ILE A 73 -12.45 6.06 0.61
N GLU A 74 -13.53 6.21 1.37
CA GLU A 74 -13.78 5.47 2.61
C GLU A 74 -13.88 3.96 2.36
N ASN A 75 -14.58 3.54 1.31
CA ASN A 75 -14.78 2.13 0.98
C ASN A 75 -13.49 1.49 0.42
N ILE A 76 -12.68 2.23 -0.35
CA ILE A 76 -11.34 1.81 -0.80
C ILE A 76 -10.39 1.62 0.39
N ILE A 77 -10.34 2.60 1.30
CA ILE A 77 -9.52 2.52 2.52
C ILE A 77 -9.93 1.31 3.34
N ALA A 78 -11.23 1.02 3.44
CA ALA A 78 -11.72 -0.10 4.20
C ALA A 78 -11.29 -1.46 3.64
N VAL A 79 -11.12 -1.60 2.31
CA VAL A 79 -10.56 -2.79 1.67
C VAL A 79 -9.04 -2.86 1.87
N ARG A 80 -8.31 -1.74 1.75
CA ARG A 80 -6.87 -1.67 2.02
C ARG A 80 -6.54 -2.05 3.47
N ASN A 81 -7.24 -1.45 4.43
CA ASN A 81 -7.09 -1.77 5.85
C ASN A 81 -7.40 -3.25 6.15
N ALA A 82 -8.31 -3.89 5.40
CA ALA A 82 -8.58 -5.31 5.55
C ALA A 82 -7.40 -6.16 5.05
N ARG A 83 -6.80 -5.79 3.91
CA ARG A 83 -5.59 -6.43 3.37
C ARG A 83 -4.41 -6.30 4.33
N ASP A 84 -4.18 -5.11 4.88
CA ASP A 84 -3.06 -4.87 5.80
C ASP A 84 -3.21 -5.67 7.11
N LYS A 85 -4.42 -5.70 7.67
CA LYS A 85 -4.73 -6.52 8.86
C LYS A 85 -4.56 -8.02 8.57
N LEU A 86 -4.94 -8.48 7.38
CA LEU A 86 -4.75 -9.87 6.98
C LEU A 86 -3.26 -10.20 6.81
N ALA A 87 -2.47 -9.30 6.22
CA ALA A 87 -1.02 -9.46 6.07
C ALA A 87 -0.32 -9.52 7.44
N ILE A 88 -0.70 -8.65 8.39
CA ILE A 88 -0.16 -8.66 9.77
C ILE A 88 -0.56 -9.95 10.50
N ALA A 89 -1.81 -10.40 10.37
CA ALA A 89 -2.26 -11.66 10.95
C ALA A 89 -1.48 -12.86 10.38
N SER A 90 -1.27 -12.87 9.07
CA SER A 90 -0.50 -13.90 8.36
C SER A 90 0.98 -13.90 8.75
N SER A 91 1.58 -12.73 9.00
CA SER A 91 2.97 -12.61 9.41
C SER A 91 3.20 -13.00 10.88
N LYS A 92 2.18 -12.88 11.74
CA LYS A 92 2.26 -13.30 13.15
C LYS A 92 2.08 -14.80 13.32
N GLU A 93 1.35 -15.46 12.42
CA GLU A 93 1.23 -16.92 12.38
C GLU A 93 2.20 -17.50 11.33
N ASN A 94 3.42 -17.84 11.76
CA ASN A 94 4.43 -18.52 10.93
C ASN A 94 4.06 -19.98 10.55
N LYS A 95 2.76 -20.30 10.46
CA LYS A 95 2.19 -21.57 10.03
C LYS A 95 0.92 -21.28 9.23
N THR A 96 1.04 -21.41 7.91
CA THR A 96 -0.03 -21.82 6.98
C THR A 96 -1.43 -21.34 7.37
N LEU A 97 -1.74 -20.08 7.06
CA LEU A 97 -3.14 -19.73 6.78
C LEU A 97 -3.51 -20.37 5.43
N PRO A 98 -4.64 -21.10 5.35
CA PRO A 98 -5.01 -21.90 4.17
C PRO A 98 -5.35 -21.09 2.91
N PHE A 99 -5.39 -19.76 3.00
CA PHE A 99 -5.87 -18.91 1.91
C PHE A 99 -4.92 -17.73 1.70
N GLN A 100 -4.15 -17.82 0.61
CA GLN A 100 -3.38 -16.69 0.09
C GLN A 100 -4.36 -15.65 -0.48
N PRO A 101 -4.16 -14.35 -0.21
CA PRO A 101 -4.99 -13.33 -0.83
C PRO A 101 -4.85 -13.41 -2.35
N ILE A 102 -5.99 -13.39 -3.05
CA ILE A 102 -6.04 -13.42 -4.51
C ILE A 102 -5.32 -12.16 -5.02
N SER A 103 -4.18 -12.37 -5.69
CA SER A 103 -3.50 -11.38 -6.51
C SER A 103 -4.54 -10.76 -7.45
N SER A 104 -4.77 -9.46 -7.32
CA SER A 104 -5.81 -8.75 -8.07
C SER A 104 -5.62 -8.96 -9.59
N PRO A 105 -6.65 -9.31 -10.37
CA PRO A 105 -6.52 -9.39 -11.81
C PRO A 105 -6.52 -7.96 -12.39
N VAL A 106 -5.70 -7.78 -13.44
CA VAL A 106 -5.40 -6.52 -14.15
C VAL A 106 -4.34 -5.63 -13.46
N GLN A 107 -3.12 -6.16 -13.36
CA GLN A 107 -1.98 -5.38 -13.83
C GLN A 107 -1.85 -5.70 -15.33
N ASN A 108 -1.89 -4.67 -16.19
CA ASN A 108 -1.39 -4.81 -17.56
C ASN A 108 -0.01 -5.50 -17.53
N PRO A 109 0.38 -6.29 -18.56
CA PRO A 109 1.75 -6.75 -18.68
C PRO A 109 2.67 -5.54 -18.94
N GLN A 110 2.98 -4.81 -17.88
CA GLN A 110 4.16 -3.97 -17.77
C GLN A 110 5.35 -4.91 -17.59
N PRO A 111 6.51 -4.58 -18.19
CA PRO A 111 7.69 -5.42 -18.10
C PRO A 111 7.97 -5.76 -16.63
N SER A 112 8.34 -7.02 -16.39
CA SER A 112 8.66 -7.56 -15.08
C SER A 112 9.71 -6.70 -14.36
N PHE A 113 9.25 -5.80 -13.50
CA PHE A 113 10.05 -5.09 -12.50
C PHE A 113 9.57 -5.52 -11.10
N PRO A 114 10.49 -5.79 -10.15
CA PRO A 114 10.14 -6.40 -8.88
C PRO A 114 9.36 -5.45 -7.96
N ALA A 115 8.61 -6.07 -7.06
CA ALA A 115 7.60 -5.49 -6.18
C ALA A 115 7.96 -4.14 -5.52
N LYS A 116 7.10 -3.13 -5.78
CA LYS A 116 7.08 -1.81 -5.13
C LYS A 116 6.46 -1.91 -3.73
N VAL A 117 7.23 -2.48 -2.82
CA VAL A 117 7.54 -1.91 -1.51
C VAL A 117 7.01 -0.48 -1.28
N ASN A 118 6.14 -0.31 -0.29
CA ASN A 118 5.87 0.97 0.36
C ASN A 118 5.87 0.71 1.87
N GLN A 119 7.07 0.64 2.42
CA GLN A 119 7.34 0.94 3.82
C GLN A 119 8.59 1.84 3.82
N PRO A 120 8.66 2.84 4.70
CA PRO A 120 9.91 3.60 4.94
C PRO A 120 11.10 2.68 5.28
N GLN A 121 10.83 1.42 5.68
CA GLN A 121 11.80 0.37 5.96
C GLN A 121 12.54 -0.22 4.74
N ASN A 122 12.22 0.19 3.52
CA ASN A 122 12.85 -0.42 2.35
C ASN A 122 13.78 0.48 1.55
N LEU A 123 13.79 1.80 1.76
CA LEU A 123 14.81 2.61 1.10
C LEU A 123 16.19 2.24 1.65
N GLU A 124 16.30 2.08 2.96
CA GLU A 124 17.47 1.55 3.66
C GLU A 124 17.89 0.20 3.06
N LEU A 125 16.96 -0.75 2.93
CA LEU A 125 17.24 -2.07 2.35
C LEU A 125 17.59 -2.01 0.85
N GLN A 126 17.03 -1.07 0.09
CA GLN A 126 17.36 -0.89 -1.33
C GLN A 126 18.78 -0.34 -1.49
N ILE A 127 19.15 0.67 -0.69
CA ILE A 127 20.51 1.22 -0.67
C ILE A 127 21.51 0.15 -0.24
N LEU A 128 21.22 -0.60 0.82
CA LEU A 128 22.09 -1.70 1.29
C LEU A 128 22.22 -2.82 0.25
N LYS A 129 21.14 -3.16 -0.47
CA LYS A 129 21.20 -4.14 -1.57
C LYS A 129 22.02 -3.64 -2.75
N ALA A 130 21.87 -2.37 -3.14
CA ALA A 130 22.64 -1.76 -4.22
C ALA A 130 24.13 -1.74 -3.87
N LEU A 131 24.48 -1.28 -2.67
CA LEU A 131 25.85 -1.29 -2.15
C LEU A 131 26.45 -2.69 -2.07
N LYS A 132 25.65 -3.71 -1.74
CA LYS A 132 26.11 -5.10 -1.74
C LYS A 132 26.39 -5.63 -3.15
N GLN A 133 25.68 -5.15 -4.16
CA GLN A 133 25.85 -5.60 -5.55
C GLN A 133 27.03 -4.91 -6.25
N GLU A 134 27.17 -3.60 -6.08
CA GLU A 134 28.23 -2.81 -6.76
C GLU A 134 29.48 -2.59 -5.89
N GLY A 135 29.40 -2.87 -4.60
CA GLY A 135 30.51 -2.74 -3.64
C GLY A 135 30.69 -1.31 -3.14
N GLU A 136 31.06 -0.39 -4.02
CA GLU A 136 31.34 1.02 -3.70
C GLU A 136 30.54 1.92 -4.63
N MET A 137 29.69 2.78 -4.06
CA MET A 137 28.81 3.66 -4.84
C MET A 137 28.94 5.12 -4.38
N THR A 138 28.92 6.06 -5.33
CA THR A 138 28.80 7.48 -5.02
C THR A 138 27.34 7.83 -4.72
N LEU A 139 27.10 9.01 -4.13
CA LEU A 139 25.74 9.52 -3.95
C LEU A 139 24.95 9.56 -5.26
N SER A 140 25.61 9.92 -6.36
CA SER A 140 24.99 9.99 -7.69
C SER A 140 24.57 8.60 -8.18
N ASP A 141 25.40 7.59 -7.96
CA ASP A 141 25.08 6.21 -8.36
C ASP A 141 23.88 5.68 -7.57
N ILE A 142 23.77 6.02 -6.29
CA ILE A 142 22.64 5.65 -5.43
C ILE A 142 21.36 6.37 -5.87
N VAL A 143 21.45 7.65 -6.26
CA VAL A 143 20.34 8.40 -6.87
C VAL A 143 19.83 7.71 -8.13
N ILE A 144 20.75 7.29 -9.01
CA ILE A 144 20.40 6.60 -10.25
C ILE A 144 19.79 5.23 -9.96
N ALA A 145 20.39 4.46 -9.05
CA ALA A 145 19.95 3.10 -8.72
C ALA A 145 18.60 3.06 -8.00
N THR A 146 18.27 4.09 -7.22
CA THR A 146 17.02 4.14 -6.44
C THR A 146 15.92 4.98 -7.10
N GLU A 147 16.23 5.74 -8.15
CA GLU A 147 15.33 6.70 -8.83
C GLU A 147 14.69 7.73 -7.87
N LEU A 148 15.38 8.04 -6.76
CA LEU A 148 14.90 8.96 -5.73
C LEU A 148 15.72 10.25 -5.68
N SER A 149 15.15 11.29 -5.07
CA SER A 149 15.81 12.59 -4.98
C SER A 149 17.01 12.53 -4.03
N SER A 150 18.05 13.29 -4.37
CA SER A 150 19.30 13.35 -3.62
C SER A 150 19.11 13.80 -2.16
N SER A 151 18.11 14.62 -1.86
CA SER A 151 17.79 15.05 -0.50
C SER A 151 17.34 13.90 0.40
N ILE A 152 16.47 13.01 -0.11
CA ILE A 152 15.94 11.87 0.65
C ILE A 152 17.04 10.83 0.89
N ILE A 153 17.91 10.64 -0.12
CA ILE A 153 19.01 9.69 -0.04
C ILE A 153 20.06 10.16 0.96
N LYS A 154 20.39 11.46 1.00
CA LYS A 154 21.33 12.01 1.99
C LYS A 154 20.87 11.77 3.43
N GLU A 155 19.59 12.01 3.71
CA GLU A 155 19.01 11.76 5.04
C GLU A 155 19.09 10.26 5.40
N THR A 156 18.82 9.38 4.45
CA THR A 156 18.88 7.94 4.65
C THR A 156 20.31 7.42 4.83
N LEU A 157 21.27 7.93 4.07
CA LEU A 157 22.68 7.58 4.20
C LEU A 157 23.23 8.02 5.57
N LEU A 158 22.88 9.22 6.03
CA LEU A 158 23.28 9.71 7.35
C LEU A 158 22.75 8.78 8.47
N LYS A 159 21.51 8.31 8.33
CA LYS A 159 20.92 7.35 9.26
C LYS A 159 21.65 6.01 9.24
N LEU A 160 21.92 5.45 8.06
CA LEU A 160 22.63 4.17 7.92
C LEU A 160 24.07 4.23 8.43
N GLU A 161 24.73 5.38 8.29
CA GLU A 161 26.08 5.63 8.84
C GLU A 161 26.03 5.73 10.37
N THR A 162 25.03 6.42 10.92
CA THR A 162 24.79 6.48 12.38
C THR A 162 24.52 5.09 12.98
N GLU A 163 23.79 4.25 12.25
CA GLU A 163 23.50 2.87 12.63
C GLU A 163 24.66 1.90 12.37
N GLN A 164 25.81 2.39 11.87
CA GLN A 164 26.99 1.58 11.54
C GLN A 164 26.69 0.45 10.56
N LEU A 165 25.80 0.69 9.59
CA LEU A 165 25.51 -0.26 8.52
C LEU A 165 26.33 0.04 7.26
N ILE A 166 26.72 1.30 7.08
CA ILE A 166 27.57 1.75 5.97
C ILE A 166 28.65 2.69 6.49
N TYR A 167 29.67 2.93 5.69
CA TYR A 167 30.65 3.99 5.94
C TYR A 167 30.96 4.75 4.66
N GLY A 168 31.12 6.07 4.78
CA GLY A 168 31.55 6.95 3.70
C GLY A 168 33.05 7.23 3.79
N TYR A 169 33.77 7.19 2.68
CA TYR A 169 35.19 7.58 2.62
C TYR A 169 35.55 8.16 1.25
N ASN A 170 36.69 8.83 1.18
CA ASN A 170 37.24 9.31 -0.08
C ASN A 170 38.00 8.18 -0.76
N ARG A 171 37.59 7.82 -1.98
CA ARG A 171 38.26 6.80 -2.78
C ARG A 171 39.65 7.27 -3.20
N ASP A 172 40.67 6.47 -2.91
CA ASP A 172 42.08 6.83 -3.13
C ASP A 172 42.45 7.12 -4.60
N GLY A 173 41.67 6.60 -5.55
CA GLY A 173 41.94 6.76 -6.98
C GLY A 173 41.58 8.14 -7.54
N ASP A 174 40.45 8.71 -7.12
CA ASP A 174 39.87 9.93 -7.71
C ASP A 174 39.37 10.96 -6.69
N GLY A 175 39.47 10.66 -5.39
CA GLY A 175 39.02 11.53 -4.31
C GLY A 175 37.50 11.65 -4.19
N ALA A 176 36.73 10.82 -4.91
CA ALA A 176 35.28 10.83 -4.83
C ALA A 176 34.80 10.28 -3.48
N VAL A 177 33.75 10.90 -2.92
CA VAL A 177 33.07 10.37 -1.73
C VAL A 177 32.23 9.17 -2.14
N VAL A 178 32.61 8.00 -1.65
CA VAL A 178 31.92 6.74 -1.89
C VAL A 178 31.40 6.16 -0.59
N TYR A 179 30.30 5.42 -0.68
CA TYR A 179 29.70 4.70 0.42
C TYR A 179 29.87 3.20 0.19
N LYS A 180 30.12 2.47 1.27
CA LYS A 180 30.30 1.02 1.27
C LYS A 180 29.62 0.38 2.48
N ASN A 181 29.12 -0.84 2.28
CA ASN A 181 28.57 -1.66 3.37
C ASN A 181 29.70 -2.22 4.25
N ILE A 182 29.45 -2.37 5.55
CA ILE A 182 30.39 -3.02 6.47
C ILE A 182 30.44 -4.54 6.24
#